data_AF-A0A0E3VX11-F1
#
_entry.id   AF-A0A0E3VX11-F1
#
_cell.length_a   1.000
_cell.length_b   1.000
_cell.length_c   1.000
_cell.angle_alpha   90.00
_cell.angle_beta   90.00
_cell.angle_gamma   90.00
#
_symmetry.space_group_name_H-M   'P 1'
#
loop_
_entity.id
_entity.type
_entity.pdbx_description
1 polymer ?
#
loop_
_entity_poly.entity_id
_entity_poly.type
_entity_poly.pdbx_seq_one_letter_code
_entity_poly.pdbx_strand_id
1 'polypeptide(L)'
;MHKQWANRGLEPYLYAHGVVTATEWDNFFELRDHKDAQPEIEALAKAIKGAFEGSVPETLRPGEWHLPFVTEYEKEWLSLETQKKVSVARCARTSYLTHEGKQPLVHKDLELYHDLVGARPLHASPAEHQATPDVLSDPDYAGEFRWAQPELHGNLVGFIQNRKIIEKVIA
;
A
#
# COMPACT_ATOMS: atom_id res chain seq x y z
N MET A 1 22.84 20.81 12.91
CA MET A 1 22.34 20.57 11.54
C MET A 1 20.99 19.90 11.64
N HIS A 2 19.94 20.41 10.97
CA HIS A 2 18.61 19.78 11.00
C HIS A 2 18.60 18.51 10.14
N LYS A 3 17.88 17.46 10.57
CA LYS A 3 17.83 16.15 9.88
C LYS A 3 17.48 16.27 8.39
N GLN A 4 16.55 17.15 8.04
CA GLN A 4 16.12 17.34 6.65
C GLN A 4 17.26 17.84 5.74
N TRP A 5 18.12 18.73 6.23
CA TRP A 5 19.26 19.25 5.46
C TRP A 5 20.31 18.18 5.21
N ALA A 6 20.58 17.36 6.22
CA ALA A 6 21.48 16.22 6.10
C ALA A 6 20.95 15.20 5.08
N ASN A 7 19.68 14.81 5.24
CA ASN A 7 19.04 13.82 4.37
C ASN A 7 19.02 14.28 2.91
N ARG A 8 18.70 15.55 2.62
CA ARG A 8 18.63 16.03 1.23
C ARG A 8 19.97 15.94 0.50
N GLY A 9 21.08 16.23 1.18
CA GLY A 9 22.41 16.12 0.58
C GLY A 9 22.87 14.68 0.39
N LEU A 10 22.39 13.76 1.24
CA LEU A 10 22.76 12.35 1.23
C LEU A 10 21.80 11.46 0.42
N GLU A 11 20.60 11.95 0.09
CA GLU A 11 19.53 11.21 -0.59
C GLU A 11 20.01 10.43 -1.82
N PRO A 12 20.85 10.99 -2.73
CA PRO A 12 21.32 10.25 -3.91
C PRO A 12 22.29 9.09 -3.61
N TYR A 13 22.82 9.01 -2.39
CA TYR A 13 23.90 8.09 -2.02
C TYR A 13 23.48 7.07 -0.96
N LEU A 14 22.21 7.07 -0.56
CA LEU A 14 21.67 6.17 0.47
C LEU A 14 20.54 5.34 -0.10
N TYR A 15 20.48 4.07 0.30
CA TYR A 15 19.32 3.23 0.05
C TYR A 15 18.17 3.64 0.97
N ALA A 16 16.96 3.65 0.40
CA ALA A 16 15.72 3.82 1.13
C ALA A 16 14.83 2.58 0.97
N HIS A 17 14.10 2.23 2.03
CA HIS A 17 13.09 1.20 1.99
C HIS A 17 11.72 1.83 1.79
N GLY A 18 11.03 1.41 0.73
CA GLY A 18 9.68 1.85 0.38
C GLY A 18 8.75 0.66 0.18
N VAL A 19 7.46 0.89 0.36
CA VAL A 19 6.40 -0.03 -0.05
C VAL A 19 5.61 0.62 -1.19
N VAL A 20 5.27 -0.18 -2.20
CA VAL A 20 4.48 0.25 -3.35
C VAL A 20 3.30 -0.71 -3.51
N THR A 21 2.11 -0.14 -3.66
CA THR A 21 0.88 -0.85 -4.03
C THR A 21 0.35 -0.20 -5.29
N ALA A 22 0.14 -0.97 -6.35
CA ALA A 22 -0.30 -0.46 -7.64
C ALA A 22 -1.03 -1.52 -8.45
N THR A 23 -1.96 -1.07 -9.28
CA THR A 23 -2.70 -1.87 -10.28
C THR A 23 -2.17 -1.67 -11.70
N GLU A 24 -1.34 -0.65 -11.92
CA GLU A 24 -0.88 -0.20 -13.25
C GLU A 24 0.64 -0.09 -13.27
N TRP A 25 1.33 -0.97 -14.01
CA TRP A 25 2.79 -1.03 -14.06
C TRP A 25 3.39 -0.79 -15.46
N ASP A 26 2.57 -0.86 -16.52
CA ASP A 26 3.06 -0.87 -17.90
C ASP A 26 3.93 0.34 -18.23
N ASN A 27 3.44 1.55 -17.95
CA ASN A 27 4.18 2.78 -18.19
C ASN A 27 5.43 2.91 -17.28
N PHE A 28 5.40 2.34 -16.07
CA PHE A 28 6.60 2.31 -15.22
C PHE A 28 7.68 1.43 -15.86
N PHE A 29 7.34 0.23 -16.33
CA PHE A 29 8.31 -0.63 -17.00
C PHE A 29 8.77 -0.04 -18.33
N GLU A 30 7.88 0.55 -19.13
CA GLU A 30 8.24 1.19 -20.39
C GLU A 30 9.30 2.29 -20.20
N LEU A 31 9.16 3.11 -19.16
CA LEU A 31 10.04 4.26 -18.93
C LEU A 31 11.27 3.91 -18.08
N ARG A 32 11.18 2.92 -17.20
CA ARG A 32 12.23 2.63 -16.20
C ARG A 32 13.06 1.40 -16.55
N ASP A 33 12.52 0.42 -17.27
CA ASP A 33 13.28 -0.68 -17.88
C ASP A 33 13.75 -0.28 -19.30
N HIS A 34 14.40 0.88 -19.39
CA HIS A 34 14.88 1.45 -20.65
C HIS A 34 16.36 1.84 -20.52
N LYS A 35 17.15 1.65 -21.58
CA LYS A 35 18.59 1.91 -21.61
C LYS A 35 19.00 3.36 -21.31
N ASP A 36 18.08 4.30 -21.52
CA ASP A 36 18.31 5.74 -21.27
C ASP A 36 17.85 6.15 -19.86
N ALA A 37 17.29 5.22 -19.07
CA ALA A 37 17.00 5.44 -17.68
C ALA A 37 18.29 5.48 -16.85
N GLN A 38 18.23 6.10 -15.68
CA GLN A 38 19.36 6.10 -14.77
C GLN A 38 19.67 4.64 -14.34
N PRO A 39 20.96 4.22 -14.28
CA PRO A 39 21.29 2.82 -14.04
C PRO A 39 20.66 2.21 -12.78
N GLU A 40 20.54 2.98 -11.70
CA GLU A 40 19.96 2.51 -10.44
C GLU A 40 18.45 2.22 -10.55
N ILE A 41 17.69 3.09 -11.23
CA ILE A 41 16.24 2.88 -11.42
C ILE A 41 15.97 1.80 -12.46
N GLU A 42 16.83 1.66 -13.47
CA GLU A 42 16.77 0.58 -14.44
C GLU A 42 16.98 -0.79 -13.77
N ALA A 43 18.01 -0.91 -12.93
CA ALA A 43 18.27 -2.11 -12.16
C ALA A 43 17.08 -2.47 -11.24
N LEU A 44 16.48 -1.47 -10.57
CA LEU A 44 15.30 -1.68 -9.74
C LEU A 44 14.08 -2.12 -10.57
N ALA A 45 13.82 -1.48 -11.71
CA ALA A 45 12.70 -1.84 -12.59
C ALA A 45 12.82 -3.28 -13.10
N LYS A 46 14.01 -3.70 -13.53
CA LYS A 46 14.29 -5.08 -13.94
C LYS A 46 14.06 -6.08 -12.81
N ALA A 47 14.50 -5.75 -11.59
CA ALA A 47 14.29 -6.60 -10.43
C ALA A 47 12.81 -6.75 -10.07
N ILE A 48 12.05 -5.64 -10.11
CA ILE A 48 10.60 -5.66 -9.87
C ILE A 48 9.90 -6.50 -10.95
N LYS A 49 10.23 -6.30 -12.23
CA LYS A 49 9.63 -7.03 -13.35
C LYS A 49 9.91 -8.53 -13.26
N GLY A 50 11.15 -8.93 -12.97
CA GLY A 50 11.49 -10.34 -12.77
C GLY A 50 10.75 -10.97 -11.59
N ALA A 51 10.57 -10.24 -10.48
CA ALA A 51 9.76 -10.71 -9.35
C ALA A 51 8.27 -10.82 -9.71
N PHE A 52 7.75 -9.88 -10.50
CA PHE A 52 6.37 -9.88 -10.97
C PHE A 52 6.08 -11.09 -11.87
N GLU A 53 6.91 -11.31 -12.90
CA GLU A 53 6.81 -12.43 -13.85
C GLU A 53 7.01 -13.80 -13.18
N GLY A 54 7.81 -13.86 -12.12
CA GLY A 54 8.05 -15.09 -11.34
C GLY A 54 7.04 -15.34 -10.21
N SER A 55 6.10 -14.43 -9.98
CA SER A 55 5.13 -14.55 -8.88
C SER A 55 3.87 -15.33 -9.27
N VAL A 56 3.22 -15.94 -8.28
CA VAL A 56 1.87 -16.52 -8.40
C VAL A 56 0.95 -15.67 -7.52
N PRO A 57 0.19 -14.72 -8.09
CA PRO A 57 -0.64 -13.83 -7.29
C PRO A 57 -1.86 -14.54 -6.69
N GLU A 58 -2.25 -14.11 -5.50
CA GLU A 58 -3.52 -14.50 -4.89
C GLU A 58 -4.66 -13.66 -5.50
N THR A 59 -5.73 -14.32 -5.93
CA THR A 59 -6.92 -13.63 -6.42
C THR A 59 -7.86 -13.33 -5.26
N LEU A 60 -8.11 -12.04 -5.02
CA LEU A 60 -9.04 -11.57 -4.01
C LEU A 60 -10.44 -11.36 -4.61
N ARG A 61 -11.46 -11.65 -3.82
CA ARG A 61 -12.87 -11.35 -4.08
C ARG A 61 -13.32 -10.10 -3.32
N PRO A 62 -14.43 -9.46 -3.72
CA PRO A 62 -15.00 -8.37 -2.93
C PRO A 62 -15.22 -8.79 -1.47
N GLY A 63 -14.65 -8.01 -0.54
CA GLY A 63 -14.65 -8.30 0.89
C GLY A 63 -13.36 -8.96 1.40
N GLU A 64 -12.52 -9.52 0.53
CA GLU A 64 -11.16 -9.98 0.85
C GLU A 64 -10.17 -8.83 0.64
N TRP A 65 -9.14 -8.75 1.50
CA TRP A 65 -8.31 -7.56 1.60
C TRP A 65 -6.84 -7.84 1.30
N HIS A 66 -6.26 -6.98 0.46
CA HIS A 66 -4.82 -6.83 0.37
C HIS A 66 -4.33 -6.06 1.60
N LEU A 67 -3.59 -6.76 2.47
CA LEU A 67 -3.12 -6.23 3.76
C LEU A 67 -1.59 -6.41 3.86
N PRO A 68 -0.80 -5.49 3.28
CA PRO A 68 0.65 -5.55 3.40
C PRO A 68 1.09 -5.65 4.86
N PHE A 69 2.12 -6.45 5.10
CA PHE A 69 2.71 -6.64 6.41
C PHE A 69 1.83 -7.32 7.47
N VAL A 70 0.72 -7.95 7.09
CA VAL A 70 -0.07 -8.83 7.98
C VAL A 70 0.18 -10.28 7.60
N THR A 71 0.56 -11.10 8.57
CA THR A 71 0.86 -12.52 8.35
C THR A 71 -0.42 -13.38 8.36
N GLU A 72 -0.38 -14.55 7.72
CA GLU A 72 -1.52 -15.50 7.77
C GLU A 72 -1.90 -15.89 9.20
N TYR A 73 -0.90 -16.14 10.06
CA TYR A 73 -1.14 -16.41 11.47
C TYR A 73 -1.92 -15.27 12.15
N GLU A 74 -1.58 -14.01 11.88
CA GLU A 74 -2.31 -12.85 12.41
C GLU A 74 -3.74 -12.75 11.85
N LYS A 75 -3.95 -13.15 10.58
CA LYS A 75 -5.29 -13.17 9.98
C LYS A 75 -6.24 -14.16 10.67
N GLU A 76 -5.70 -15.24 11.24
CA GLU A 76 -6.51 -16.28 11.92
C GLU A 76 -7.16 -15.80 13.23
N TRP A 77 -6.53 -14.89 13.97
CA TRP A 77 -7.01 -14.49 15.31
C TRP A 77 -7.27 -12.99 15.48
N LEU A 78 -6.80 -12.12 14.57
CA LEU A 78 -7.16 -10.71 14.58
C LEU A 78 -8.45 -10.47 13.80
N SER A 79 -9.30 -9.58 14.30
CA SER A 79 -10.42 -9.08 13.51
C SER A 79 -9.92 -8.31 12.29
N LEU A 80 -10.68 -8.33 11.18
CA LEU A 80 -10.34 -7.60 9.96
C LEU A 80 -10.09 -6.10 10.22
N GLU A 81 -10.86 -5.50 11.12
CA GLU A 81 -10.67 -4.10 11.53
C GLU A 81 -9.27 -3.88 12.14
N THR A 82 -8.85 -4.76 13.04
CA THR A 82 -7.51 -4.70 13.65
C THR A 82 -6.42 -4.99 12.62
N GLN A 83 -6.62 -5.96 11.73
CA GLN A 83 -5.66 -6.27 10.67
C GLN A 83 -5.39 -5.05 9.77
N LYS A 84 -6.42 -4.29 9.38
CA LYS A 84 -6.27 -3.04 8.62
C LYS A 84 -5.42 -2.02 9.36
N LYS A 85 -5.70 -1.78 10.65
CA LYS A 85 -4.95 -0.82 11.48
C LYS A 85 -3.48 -1.22 11.60
N VAL A 86 -3.21 -2.50 11.85
CA VAL A 86 -1.87 -3.08 11.91
C VAL A 86 -1.13 -2.91 10.58
N SER A 87 -1.80 -3.21 9.46
CA SER A 87 -1.23 -3.05 8.11
C SER A 87 -0.85 -1.59 7.83
N VAL A 88 -1.72 -0.62 8.17
CA VAL A 88 -1.45 0.82 8.03
C VAL A 88 -0.21 1.23 8.81
N ALA A 89 -0.13 0.86 10.09
CA ALA A 89 1.00 1.18 10.95
C ALA A 89 2.31 0.57 10.44
N ARG A 90 2.25 -0.66 9.90
CA ARG A 90 3.39 -1.36 9.31
C ARG A 90 3.84 -0.76 7.98
N CYS A 91 2.91 -0.32 7.14
CA CYS A 91 3.23 0.43 5.92
C CYS A 91 3.96 1.74 6.25
N ALA A 92 3.57 2.43 7.33
CA ALA A 92 4.20 3.68 7.76
C ALA A 92 5.69 3.52 8.12
N ARG A 93 6.07 2.34 8.64
CA ARG A 93 7.46 2.01 8.99
C ARG A 93 8.19 1.16 7.94
N THR A 94 7.52 0.83 6.84
CA THR A 94 8.02 -0.03 5.75
C THR A 94 8.65 -1.35 6.22
N SER A 95 8.11 -1.97 7.29
CA SER A 95 8.74 -3.13 7.92
C SER A 95 7.76 -4.06 8.68
N TYR A 96 8.01 -5.37 8.57
CA TYR A 96 7.44 -6.44 9.41
C TYR A 96 7.99 -6.44 10.84
N LEU A 97 9.21 -5.93 11.04
CA LEU A 97 9.94 -5.99 12.31
C LEU A 97 10.08 -4.58 12.89
N THR A 98 10.14 -4.48 14.23
CA THR A 98 10.71 -3.27 14.83
C THR A 98 12.16 -3.12 14.40
N HIS A 99 12.76 -1.92 14.53
CA HIS A 99 14.19 -1.70 14.26
C HIS A 99 15.15 -2.68 15.00
N GLU A 100 14.65 -3.42 15.99
CA GLU A 100 15.38 -4.43 16.77
C GLU A 100 15.09 -5.90 16.35
N GLY A 101 14.37 -6.15 15.26
CA GLY A 101 14.12 -7.51 14.77
C GLY A 101 13.14 -8.35 15.61
N LYS A 102 12.36 -7.72 16.50
CA LYS A 102 11.33 -8.41 17.31
C LYS A 102 9.97 -8.37 16.60
N GLN A 103 9.15 -9.39 16.85
CA GLN A 103 7.74 -9.37 16.44
C GLN A 103 7.10 -8.08 17.00
N PRO A 104 6.54 -7.21 16.13
CA PRO A 104 5.83 -6.04 16.59
C PRO A 104 4.66 -6.50 17.44
N LEU A 105 4.61 -6.00 18.67
CA LEU A 105 3.46 -6.25 19.52
C LEU A 105 2.29 -5.48 18.92
N VAL A 106 1.20 -6.18 18.57
CA VAL A 106 0.01 -5.60 17.93
C VAL A 106 -0.45 -4.30 18.62
N HIS A 107 -0.33 -4.19 19.95
CA HIS A 107 -0.67 -2.96 20.67
C HIS A 107 0.15 -1.73 20.21
N LYS A 108 1.45 -1.88 19.90
CA LYS A 108 2.28 -0.78 19.39
C LYS A 108 1.88 -0.36 17.99
N ASP A 109 1.43 -1.32 17.17
CA ASP A 109 0.91 -1.04 15.84
C ASP A 109 -0.39 -0.24 15.94
N LEU A 110 -1.24 -0.56 16.91
CA LEU A 110 -2.46 0.18 17.19
C LEU A 110 -2.18 1.59 17.73
N GLU A 111 -1.23 1.74 18.66
CA GLU A 111 -0.78 3.06 19.14
C GLU A 111 -0.32 3.93 17.97
N LEU A 112 0.58 3.42 17.13
CA LEU A 112 1.06 4.14 15.94
C LEU A 112 -0.08 4.48 14.96
N TYR A 113 -1.01 3.56 14.73
CA TYR A 113 -2.19 3.83 13.90
C TYR A 113 -3.00 5.01 14.46
N HIS A 114 -3.24 5.03 15.77
CA HIS A 114 -3.99 6.09 16.42
C HIS A 114 -3.28 7.44 16.34
N ASP A 115 -1.95 7.46 16.48
CA ASP A 115 -1.15 8.68 16.31
C ASP A 115 -1.24 9.22 14.87
N LEU A 116 -1.19 8.34 13.87
CA LEU A 116 -1.26 8.73 12.45
C LEU A 116 -2.66 9.23 12.05
N VAL A 117 -3.71 8.48 12.38
CA VAL A 117 -5.09 8.76 11.97
C VAL A 117 -5.74 9.83 12.86
N GLY A 118 -5.30 9.94 14.12
CA GLY A 118 -5.75 10.96 15.06
C GLY A 118 -5.13 12.34 14.84
N ALA A 119 -3.99 12.42 14.13
CA ALA A 119 -3.34 13.69 13.84
C ALA A 119 -4.18 14.65 13.00
N ARG A 120 -3.89 15.94 13.16
CA ARG A 120 -4.43 17.05 12.34
C ARG A 120 -3.25 17.88 11.83
N PRO A 121 -2.88 17.80 10.53
CA PRO A 121 -3.59 17.10 9.45
C PRO A 121 -3.49 15.57 9.54
N LEU A 122 -4.46 14.88 8.91
CA LEU A 122 -4.53 13.43 8.85
C LEU A 122 -3.30 12.85 8.12
N HIS A 123 -2.49 12.04 8.79
CA HIS A 123 -1.33 11.36 8.19
C HIS A 123 -1.75 10.01 7.56
N ALA A 124 -2.68 10.03 6.61
CA ALA A 124 -3.29 8.83 6.04
C ALA A 124 -2.58 8.23 4.81
N SER A 125 -1.39 8.71 4.42
CA SER A 125 -0.66 8.07 3.31
C SER A 125 -0.39 6.58 3.54
N PRO A 126 -0.09 6.09 4.75
CA PRO A 126 0.09 4.64 4.94
C PRO A 126 -1.21 3.83 4.76
N ALA A 127 -2.37 4.48 4.75
CA ALA A 127 -3.66 3.84 4.52
C ALA A 127 -4.04 3.67 3.04
N GLU A 128 -3.19 4.12 2.11
CA GLU A 128 -3.39 3.94 0.66
C GLU A 128 -3.09 2.52 0.20
N HIS A 129 -2.37 1.74 1.01
CA HIS A 129 -1.90 0.41 0.65
C HIS A 129 -2.92 -0.70 0.87
N GLN A 130 -3.89 -0.52 1.77
CA GLN A 130 -4.90 -1.55 2.04
C GLN A 130 -6.10 -1.35 1.12
N ALA A 131 -6.48 -2.40 0.40
CA ALA A 131 -7.59 -2.33 -0.54
C ALA A 131 -8.32 -3.67 -0.66
N THR A 132 -9.58 -3.62 -1.09
CA THR A 132 -10.40 -4.78 -1.45
C THR A 132 -10.98 -4.59 -2.84
N PRO A 133 -11.14 -5.63 -3.67
CA PRO A 133 -11.81 -5.49 -4.96
C PRO A 133 -13.21 -4.88 -4.81
N ASP A 134 -13.55 -3.95 -5.69
CA ASP A 134 -14.91 -3.43 -5.81
C ASP A 134 -15.79 -4.40 -6.62
N VAL A 135 -17.10 -4.25 -6.51
CA VAL A 135 -18.07 -5.00 -7.30
C VAL A 135 -18.31 -4.26 -8.61
N LEU A 136 -18.09 -4.95 -9.73
CA LEU A 136 -18.51 -4.48 -11.04
C LEU A 136 -19.97 -4.92 -11.28
N SER A 137 -20.84 -3.99 -11.64
CA SER A 137 -22.23 -4.27 -11.96
C SER A 137 -22.34 -5.16 -13.19
N ASP A 138 -23.44 -5.90 -13.29
CA ASP A 138 -23.88 -6.42 -14.59
C ASP A 138 -24.04 -5.25 -15.58
N PRO A 139 -23.85 -5.50 -16.89
CA PRO A 139 -24.01 -4.48 -17.90
C PRO A 139 -25.45 -3.98 -17.89
N ASP A 140 -25.62 -2.67 -17.97
CA ASP A 140 -26.95 -2.07 -18.11
C ASP A 140 -27.54 -2.33 -19.51
N TYR A 141 -28.73 -1.80 -19.79
CA TYR A 141 -29.38 -1.95 -21.10
C TYR A 141 -28.57 -1.37 -22.28
N ALA A 142 -27.58 -0.51 -22.01
CA ALA A 142 -26.66 0.05 -22.99
C ALA A 142 -25.34 -0.76 -23.10
N GLY A 143 -25.16 -1.79 -22.28
CA GLY A 143 -23.95 -2.61 -22.23
C GLY A 143 -22.83 -2.00 -21.37
N GLU A 144 -23.12 -0.96 -20.58
CA GLU A 144 -22.12 -0.30 -19.75
C GLU A 144 -21.96 -1.01 -18.39
N PHE A 145 -20.71 -1.21 -17.99
CA PHE A 145 -20.35 -1.71 -16.66
C PHE A 145 -20.06 -0.54 -15.73
N ARG A 146 -20.50 -0.64 -14.47
CA ARG A 146 -20.25 0.38 -13.45
C ARG A 146 -19.73 -0.25 -12.17
N TRP A 147 -18.72 0.38 -11.60
CA TRP A 147 -18.27 0.05 -10.26
C TRP A 147 -19.33 0.43 -9.23
N ALA A 148 -19.48 -0.36 -8.17
CA ALA A 148 -20.43 -0.09 -7.11
C ALA A 148 -20.02 1.10 -6.24
N GLN A 149 -18.71 1.28 -6.00
CA GLN A 149 -18.18 2.34 -5.12
C GLN A 149 -16.95 3.06 -5.73
N PRO A 150 -17.07 3.62 -6.95
CA PRO A 150 -15.95 4.28 -7.65
C PRO A 150 -15.36 5.46 -6.87
N GLU A 151 -16.15 6.13 -6.04
CA GLU A 151 -15.69 7.24 -5.21
C GLU A 151 -14.68 6.82 -4.13
N LEU A 152 -14.58 5.51 -3.83
CA LEU A 152 -13.65 4.97 -2.86
C LEU A 152 -12.36 4.40 -3.48
N HIS A 153 -12.16 4.53 -4.79
CA HIS A 153 -11.02 3.92 -5.47
C HIS A 153 -9.70 4.64 -5.24
N GLY A 154 -9.73 5.96 -5.10
CA GLY A 154 -8.53 6.79 -5.07
C GLY A 154 -7.62 6.50 -6.27
N ASN A 155 -6.41 5.98 -6.04
CA ASN A 155 -5.45 5.64 -7.10
C ASN A 155 -5.44 4.15 -7.51
N LEU A 156 -6.35 3.32 -6.98
CA LEU A 156 -6.46 1.90 -7.34
C LEU A 156 -7.82 1.64 -7.98
N VAL A 157 -7.94 1.91 -9.28
CA VAL A 157 -9.20 1.72 -10.01
C VAL A 157 -9.67 0.27 -9.93
N GLY A 158 -10.94 0.07 -9.59
CA GLY A 158 -11.54 -1.25 -9.37
C GLY A 158 -11.34 -1.82 -7.96
N PHE A 159 -10.70 -1.06 -7.05
CA PHE A 159 -10.48 -1.47 -5.67
C PHE A 159 -10.92 -0.38 -4.70
N ILE A 160 -11.64 -0.75 -3.65
CA ILE A 160 -12.00 0.17 -2.56
C ILE A 160 -10.78 0.34 -1.64
N GLN A 161 -10.27 1.56 -1.55
CA GLN A 161 -9.12 1.91 -0.71
C GLN A 161 -9.50 2.23 0.74
N ASN A 162 -8.71 1.72 1.68
CA ASN A 162 -8.91 1.95 3.11
C ASN A 162 -8.80 3.43 3.49
N ARG A 163 -7.87 4.17 2.88
CA ARG A 163 -7.76 5.63 3.06
C ARG A 163 -9.08 6.35 2.77
N LYS A 164 -9.76 6.01 1.67
CA LYS A 164 -11.02 6.66 1.28
C LYS A 164 -12.16 6.35 2.25
N ILE A 165 -12.19 5.13 2.79
CA ILE A 165 -13.12 4.76 3.86
C ILE A 165 -12.85 5.61 5.11
N ILE A 166 -11.60 5.74 5.54
CA ILE A 166 -11.21 6.53 6.73
C ILE A 166 -11.59 8.00 6.54
N GLU A 167 -11.29 8.59 5.37
CA GLU A 167 -11.65 9.97 5.04
C GLU A 167 -13.17 10.20 5.16
N LYS A 168 -13.99 9.25 4.65
CA LYS A 168 -15.46 9.32 4.71
C LYS A 168 -16.04 9.20 6.12
N VAL A 169 -15.35 8.49 7.03
CA VAL A 169 -15.79 8.31 8.43
C VAL A 169 -15.42 9.52 9.30
N ILE A 170 -14.33 10.21 8.96
CA ILE A 170 -13.79 11.34 9.74
C ILE A 170 -14.35 12.70 9.26
N ALA A 171 -14.85 12.77 8.02
CA ALA A 171 -15.52 13.95 7.44
C ALA A 171 -16.88 14.22 8.09
#